data_AF-A0A945V7H6-F1
#
_entry.id   AF-A0A945V7H6-F1
#
_cell.length_a   1.000
_cell.length_b   1.000
_cell.length_c   1.000
_cell.angle_alpha   90.00
_cell.angle_beta   90.00
_cell.angle_gamma   90.00
#
_symmetry.space_group_name_H-M   'P 1'
#
loop_
_entity.id
_entity.type
_entity.pdbx_description
1 polymer ?
#
loop_
_entity_poly.entity_id
_entity_poly.type
_entity_poly.pdbx_seq_one_letter_code
_entity_poly.pdbx_strand_id
1 'polypeptide(L)'
;DWSPVLVLENGDEILWKLDQVVEPKKSFLVNELRDLSKTHDGIKSFVTQFEIDCERLRIKEISYNYYARPKAVELIKSVSIKSNKQRWAYAEWNEYVKFMTGYFCE
;
A
#
# COMPACT_ATOMS: atom_id res chain seq x y z
N ASP A 1 3.98 -7.21 11.79
CA ASP A 1 2.66 -6.65 12.17
C ASP A 1 2.38 -5.35 11.43
N TRP A 2 1.16 -4.83 11.53
CA TRP A 2 0.81 -3.51 11.01
C TRP A 2 1.51 -2.43 11.85
N SER A 3 2.24 -1.55 11.17
CA SER A 3 2.87 -0.37 11.78
C SER A 3 2.03 0.85 11.43
N PRO A 4 1.53 1.63 12.40
CA PRO A 4 0.85 2.89 12.10
C PRO A 4 1.86 3.89 11.55
N VAL A 5 1.51 4.55 10.45
CA VAL A 5 2.44 5.41 9.71
C VAL A 5 1.96 6.85 9.72
N LEU A 6 0.67 7.07 9.44
CA LEU A 6 0.13 8.41 9.28
C LEU A 6 -1.38 8.43 9.58
N VAL A 7 -1.85 9.55 10.14
CA VAL A 7 -3.27 9.92 10.14
C VAL A 7 -3.42 11.12 9.22
N LEU A 8 -4.26 11.00 8.20
CA LEU A 8 -4.52 12.06 7.23
C LEU A 8 -5.44 13.14 7.81
N GLU A 9 -5.46 14.33 7.20
CA GLU A 9 -6.32 15.45 7.64
C GLU A 9 -7.81 15.10 7.62
N ASN A 10 -8.22 14.18 6.73
CA ASN A 10 -9.59 13.68 6.66
C ASN A 10 -9.92 12.61 7.74
N GLY A 11 -8.96 12.30 8.62
CA GLY A 11 -9.07 11.33 9.71
C GLY A 11 -8.83 9.88 9.29
N ASP A 12 -8.43 9.61 8.04
CA ASP A 12 -8.08 8.26 7.62
C ASP A 12 -6.75 7.84 8.25
N GLU A 13 -6.66 6.59 8.69
CA GLU A 13 -5.44 6.03 9.26
C GLU A 13 -4.74 5.15 8.21
N ILE A 14 -3.44 5.36 8.06
CA ILE A 14 -2.56 4.58 7.18
C ILE A 14 -1.65 3.73 8.05
N LEU A 15 -1.66 2.42 7.78
CA LEU A 15 -0.78 1.45 8.39
C LEU A 15 -0.05 0.67 7.30
N TRP A 16 1.21 0.34 7.53
CA TRP A 16 1.97 -0.50 6.61
C TRP A 16 2.40 -1.81 7.24
N LYS A 17 2.45 -2.85 6.43
CA LYS A 17 2.99 -4.16 6.80
C LYS A 17 3.90 -4.65 5.68
N LEU A 18 5.13 -4.96 6.04
CA LEU A 18 6.06 -5.67 5.17
C LEU A 18 5.65 -7.15 5.12
N ASP A 19 5.35 -7.65 3.92
CA ASP A 19 4.86 -9.01 3.69
C ASP A 19 5.95 -9.99 3.23
N GLN A 20 7.23 -9.56 3.20
CA GLN A 20 8.46 -10.35 2.97
C GLN A 20 9.02 -10.35 1.52
N VAL A 21 10.30 -10.70 1.42
CA VAL A 21 11.27 -10.39 0.35
C VAL A 21 11.17 -11.35 -0.84
N VAL A 22 11.12 -10.81 -2.06
CA VAL A 22 11.25 -11.60 -3.29
C VAL A 22 12.74 -11.75 -3.63
N GLU A 23 13.40 -12.79 -3.11
CA GLU A 23 14.74 -13.13 -3.60
C GLU A 23 14.70 -13.62 -5.06
N PRO A 24 15.68 -13.23 -5.91
CA PRO A 24 16.98 -12.65 -5.56
C PRO A 24 17.11 -11.14 -5.87
N LYS A 25 16.01 -10.37 -5.89
CA LYS A 25 16.05 -8.96 -6.30
C LYS A 25 15.68 -8.08 -5.10
N LYS A 26 16.29 -6.90 -5.01
CA LYS A 26 16.14 -5.91 -3.92
C LYS A 26 14.75 -5.25 -3.92
N SER A 27 13.72 -6.08 -4.03
CA SER A 27 12.33 -5.70 -4.11
C SER A 27 11.52 -6.51 -3.11
N PHE A 28 10.57 -5.86 -2.46
CA PHE A 28 9.71 -6.49 -1.47
C PHE A 28 8.27 -6.03 -1.63
N LEU A 29 7.37 -6.88 -1.12
CA LEU A 29 5.94 -6.60 -1.11
C LEU A 29 5.56 -5.91 0.19
N VAL A 30 4.86 -4.79 0.06
CA VAL A 30 4.31 -4.02 1.16
C VAL A 30 2.81 -3.95 1.00
N ASN A 31 2.08 -4.17 2.08
CA ASN A 31 0.68 -3.82 2.14
C ASN A 31 0.52 -2.48 2.85
N GLU A 32 -0.21 -1.56 2.22
CA GLU A 32 -0.81 -0.41 2.90
C GLU A 32 -2.25 -0.74 3.24
N LEU A 33 -2.57 -0.74 4.53
CA LEU A 33 -3.94 -0.63 5.01
C LEU A 33 -4.29 0.84 5.15
N ARG A 34 -5.40 1.25 4.56
CA ARG A 34 -6.06 2.51 4.86
C ARG A 34 -7.41 2.25 5.52
N ASP A 35 -7.53 2.67 6.78
CA ASP A 35 -8.80 2.69 7.52
C ASP A 35 -9.46 4.05 7.32
N LEU A 36 -10.67 4.03 6.74
CA LEU A 36 -11.36 5.27 6.40
C LEU A 36 -12.08 5.84 7.62
N SER A 37 -12.01 7.15 7.82
CA SER A 37 -12.77 7.82 8.89
C SER A 37 -14.28 7.67 8.68
N LYS A 38 -14.73 7.66 7.41
CA LYS A 38 -16.12 7.48 6.99
C LYS A 38 -16.23 6.31 6.00
N THR A 39 -17.31 5.55 6.09
CA THR A 39 -17.61 4.49 5.12
C THR A 39 -17.98 5.12 3.77
N HIS A 40 -17.44 4.58 2.68
CA HIS A 40 -17.76 5.01 1.31
C HIS A 40 -18.16 3.80 0.47
N ASP A 41 -19.38 3.81 -0.09
CA ASP A 41 -19.92 2.68 -0.88
C ASP A 41 -19.79 1.30 -0.19
N GLY A 42 -20.03 1.28 1.13
CA GLY A 42 -19.88 0.08 1.96
C GLY A 42 -18.44 -0.31 2.31
N ILE A 43 -17.45 0.42 1.80
CA ILE A 43 -16.02 0.20 2.10
C ILE A 43 -15.64 1.03 3.32
N LYS A 44 -15.10 0.37 4.35
CA LYS A 44 -14.58 1.00 5.57
C LYS A 44 -13.07 0.93 5.67
N SER A 45 -12.45 -0.03 5.01
CA SER A 45 -11.00 -0.09 4.87
C SER A 45 -10.59 -0.71 3.55
N PHE A 46 -9.39 -0.41 3.08
CA PHE A 46 -8.82 -1.09 1.93
C PHE A 46 -7.34 -1.34 2.12
N VAL A 47 -6.86 -2.42 1.50
CA VAL A 47 -5.45 -2.77 1.47
C VAL A 47 -4.95 -2.64 0.04
N THR A 48 -3.94 -1.80 -0.17
CA THR A 48 -3.19 -1.73 -1.43
C THR A 48 -1.90 -2.51 -1.27
N GLN A 49 -1.64 -3.45 -2.17
CA GLN A 49 -0.36 -4.15 -2.22
C GLN A 49 0.56 -3.45 -3.21
N PHE A 50 1.76 -3.11 -2.76
CA PHE A 50 2.83 -2.51 -3.53
C PHE A 50 4.00 -3.49 -3.68
N GLU A 51 4.68 -3.43 -4.82
CA GLU A 51 6.07 -3.86 -4.93
C GLU A 51 6.96 -2.63 -4.88
N ILE A 52 7.95 -2.66 -4.00
CA ILE A 52 8.95 -1.60 -3.84
C ILE A 52 10.26 -2.08 -4.46
N ASP A 53 10.92 -1.24 -5.25
CA ASP A 53 12.26 -1.47 -5.81
C ASP A 53 13.20 -0.43 -5.20
N CYS A 54 13.98 -0.84 -4.19
CA CYS A 54 14.87 0.04 -3.45
C CYS A 54 16.12 0.45 -4.22
N GLU A 55 16.50 -0.29 -5.27
CA GLU A 55 17.65 0.10 -6.10
C GLU A 55 17.31 1.31 -6.96
N ARG A 56 16.05 1.40 -7.39
CA ARG A 56 15.56 2.49 -8.26
C ARG A 56 14.61 3.45 -7.57
N LEU A 57 14.41 3.31 -6.26
CA LEU A 57 13.53 4.13 -5.42
C LEU A 57 12.16 4.36 -6.06
N ARG A 58 11.45 3.27 -6.32
CA ARG A 58 10.15 3.31 -7.01
C ARG A 58 9.22 2.23 -6.49
N ILE A 59 7.92 2.45 -6.65
CA ILE A 59 6.87 1.49 -6.29
C ILE A 59 5.95 1.22 -7.48
N LYS A 60 5.31 0.05 -7.48
CA LYS A 60 4.17 -0.24 -8.35
C LYS A 60 3.05 -0.87 -7.54
N GLU A 61 1.83 -0.49 -7.85
CA GLU A 61 0.63 -1.11 -7.30
C GLU A 61 0.39 -2.48 -7.97
N ILE A 62 0.02 -3.47 -7.16
CA ILE A 62 -0.18 -4.86 -7.58
C ILE A 62 -1.66 -5.23 -7.49
N SER A 63 -2.30 -4.89 -6.38
CA SER A 63 -3.68 -5.24 -6.11
C SER A 63 -4.31 -4.34 -5.05
N TYR A 64 -5.64 -4.38 -4.99
CA TYR A 64 -6.45 -3.75 -3.95
C TYR A 64 -7.43 -4.76 -3.38
N ASN A 65 -7.56 -4.78 -2.06
CA ASN A 65 -8.60 -5.50 -1.34
C ASN A 65 -9.46 -4.50 -0.58
N TYR A 66 -10.79 -4.61 -0.68
CA TYR A 66 -11.72 -3.69 -0.05
C TYR A 66 -12.54 -4.42 0.99
N TYR A 67 -12.78 -3.80 2.14
CA TYR A 67 -13.34 -4.43 3.32
C TYR A 67 -14.47 -3.60 3.92
N ALA A 68 -15.49 -4.28 4.45
CA ALA A 68 -16.67 -3.65 5.02
C ALA A 68 -16.45 -3.11 6.43
N ARG A 69 -15.42 -3.60 7.13
CA ARG A 69 -15.06 -3.17 8.49
C ARG A 69 -13.63 -2.62 8.55
N PRO A 70 -13.29 -1.86 9.61
CA PRO A 70 -11.92 -1.39 9.83
C PRO A 70 -10.94 -2.55 9.97
N LYS A 71 -9.64 -2.25 9.83
CA LYS A 71 -8.53 -3.18 10.01
C LYS A 71 -8.55 -4.38 9.08
N ALA A 72 -8.97 -4.16 7.83
CA ALA A 72 -9.06 -5.18 6.78
C ALA A 72 -9.95 -6.38 7.17
N VAL A 73 -11.09 -6.13 7.81
CA VAL A 73 -12.04 -7.17 8.22
C VAL A 73 -13.26 -7.20 7.31
N GLU A 74 -13.72 -8.40 6.96
CA GLU A 74 -14.89 -8.65 6.09
C GLU A 74 -14.65 -8.19 4.64
N LEU A 75 -13.95 -9.02 3.86
CA LEU A 75 -13.60 -8.75 2.47
C LEU A 75 -14.85 -8.61 1.58
N ILE A 76 -14.95 -7.50 0.86
CA ILE A 76 -15.98 -7.22 -0.14
C ILE A 76 -15.52 -7.67 -1.52
N LYS A 77 -14.35 -7.18 -1.96
CA LYS A 77 -13.82 -7.45 -3.29
C LYS A 77 -12.29 -7.38 -3.30
N SER A 78 -11.70 -8.13 -4.21
CA SER A 78 -10.27 -8.08 -4.53
C SER A 78 -10.10 -7.75 -6.01
N VAL A 79 -9.18 -6.83 -6.30
CA VAL A 79 -8.87 -6.37 -7.65
C VAL A 79 -7.39 -6.52 -7.87
N SER A 80 -6.99 -7.39 -8.80
CA SER A 80 -5.59 -7.52 -9.22
C SER A 80 -5.33 -6.67 -10.47
N ILE A 81 -4.26 -5.89 -10.44
CA ILE A 81 -3.83 -5.06 -11.57
C ILE A 81 -3.02 -5.94 -12.51
N LYS A 82 -3.52 -6.13 -13.75
CA LYS A 82 -2.80 -6.89 -14.79
C LYS A 82 -1.39 -6.32 -14.99
N SER A 83 -0.39 -7.17 -15.16
CA SER A 83 1.03 -6.77 -15.24
C SER A 83 1.31 -5.72 -16.32
N ASN A 84 0.61 -5.75 -17.45
CA ASN A 84 0.74 -4.77 -18.53
C ASN A 84 0.10 -3.40 -18.25
N LYS A 85 -0.67 -3.29 -17.16
CA LYS A 85 -1.30 -2.05 -16.68
C LYS A 85 -0.62 -1.48 -15.44
N GLN A 86 0.24 -2.25 -14.79
CA GLN A 86 1.02 -1.78 -13.64
C GLN A 86 2.01 -0.70 -14.12
N ARG A 87 2.09 0.40 -13.38
CA ARG A 87 3.00 1.52 -13.67
C ARG A 87 3.88 1.77 -12.47
N TRP A 88 5.15 2.05 -12.75
CA TRP A 88 6.10 2.48 -11.73
C TRP A 88 5.93 3.97 -11.46
N ALA A 89 5.77 4.33 -10.19
CA ALA A 89 5.93 5.69 -9.70
C ALA A 89 7.28 5.78 -8.98
N TYR A 90 8.04 6.87 -9.18
CA TYR A 90 9.39 7.00 -8.63
C TYR A 90 9.45 8.13 -7.60
N ALA A 91 10.36 7.99 -6.64
CA ALA A 91 10.55 8.93 -5.54
C ALA A 91 10.94 10.34 -5.99
N GLU A 92 11.61 10.48 -7.14
CA GLU A 92 12.08 11.78 -7.68
C GLU A 92 10.95 12.78 -7.93
N TRP A 93 9.74 12.30 -8.18
CA TRP A 93 8.60 13.09 -8.68
C TRP A 93 7.31 12.81 -7.89
N ASN A 94 7.39 12.02 -6.81
CA ASN A 94 6.24 11.68 -5.98
C ASN A 94 6.66 11.57 -4.51
N GLU A 95 6.23 12.56 -3.71
CA GLU A 95 6.56 12.65 -2.28
C GLU A 95 6.06 11.44 -1.47
N TYR A 96 4.94 10.84 -1.84
CA TYR A 96 4.45 9.63 -1.17
C TYR A 96 5.35 8.42 -1.47
N VAL A 97 5.82 8.28 -2.71
CA VAL A 97 6.80 7.24 -3.07
C VAL A 97 8.12 7.48 -2.34
N LYS A 98 8.56 8.72 -2.25
CA LYS A 98 9.77 9.11 -1.50
C LYS A 98 9.63 8.74 -0.02
N PHE A 99 8.49 9.03 0.60
CA PHE A 99 8.22 8.68 2.00
C PHE A 99 8.22 7.16 2.22
N MET A 100 7.53 6.40 1.37
CA MET A 100 7.46 4.95 1.50
C MET A 100 8.81 4.28 1.25
N THR A 101 9.56 4.71 0.23
CA THR A 101 10.90 4.17 -0.05
C THR A 101 11.89 4.55 1.05
N GLY A 102 11.85 5.77 1.59
CA GLY A 102 12.66 6.15 2.75
C GLY A 102 12.35 5.31 4.00
N TYR A 103 11.09 4.95 4.24
CA TYR A 103 10.73 4.13 5.41
C TYR A 103 11.20 2.67 5.31
N PHE A 104 11.18 2.07 4.11
CA PHE A 104 11.46 0.64 3.95
C PHE A 104 12.84 0.30 3.36
N CYS A 105 13.49 1.24 2.68
CA CYS A 105 14.77 1.00 2.01
C CYS A 105 15.98 1.56 2.78
N GLU A 106 15.76 2.41 3.79
CA GLU A 106 16.79 2.97 4.70
C GLU A 106 16.67 2.36 6.09
#